data_AF-A0A927W1V2-F1
#
_entry.id   AF-A0A927W1V2-F1
#
_cell.length_a   1.000
_cell.length_b   1.000
_cell.length_c   1.000
_cell.angle_alpha   90.00
_cell.angle_beta   90.00
_cell.angle_gamma   90.00
#
_symmetry.space_group_name_H-M   'P 1'
#
loop_
_entity.id
_entity.type
_entity.pdbx_description
1 polymer ?
#
loop_
_entity_poly.entity_id
_entity_poly.type
_entity_poly.pdbx_seq_one_letter_code
_entity_poly.pdbx_strand_id
1 'polypeptide(L)'
;MIQFNQLADNAEKLYKKVMGIPAPKDENQMIISDLKHIHDRITRSEAIFNELTDSDLIDYATYDLLAEKARYAYLIKEAKKRNLHF
;
A
#
# COMPACT_ATOMS: atom_id res chain seq x y z
N MET A 1 -15.63 39.04 -0.42
CA MET A 1 -14.41 38.53 0.24
C MET A 1 -14.06 37.19 -0.38
N ILE A 2 -13.19 37.15 -1.39
CA ILE A 2 -12.69 35.88 -1.93
C ILE A 2 -11.18 36.05 -2.22
N GLN A 3 -10.42 34.98 -1.97
CA GLN A 3 -9.24 34.49 -2.73
C GLN A 3 -7.84 34.49 -2.08
N PHE A 4 -7.58 35.09 -0.92
CA PHE A 4 -6.23 35.00 -0.32
C PHE A 4 -5.82 33.56 0.04
N ASN A 5 -6.74 32.78 0.62
CA ASN A 5 -6.46 31.38 0.95
C ASN A 5 -6.27 30.50 -0.30
N GLN A 6 -7.04 30.76 -1.36
CA GLN A 6 -6.90 30.03 -2.62
C GLN A 6 -5.58 30.34 -3.34
N LEU A 7 -5.10 31.59 -3.26
CA LEU A 7 -3.80 31.98 -3.79
C LEU A 7 -2.64 31.31 -3.03
N ALA A 8 -2.73 31.24 -1.71
CA ALA A 8 -1.75 30.55 -0.87
C ALA A 8 -1.69 29.05 -1.18
N ASP A 9 -2.84 28.37 -1.26
CA ASP A 9 -2.93 26.94 -1.60
C ASP A 9 -2.32 26.63 -2.98
N ASN A 10 -2.52 27.53 -3.95
CA ASN A 10 -1.98 27.38 -5.30
C ASN A 10 -0.45 27.59 -5.33
N ALA A 11 0.08 28.54 -4.54
CA ALA A 11 1.52 28.77 -4.42
C ALA A 11 2.23 27.56 -3.78
N GLU A 12 1.64 26.96 -2.75
CA GLU A 12 2.18 25.78 -2.09
C GLU A 12 2.23 24.56 -3.04
N LYS A 13 1.14 24.33 -3.81
CA LYS A 13 1.10 23.26 -4.83
C LYS A 13 2.16 23.47 -5.91
N LEU A 14 2.36 24.70 -6.36
CA LEU A 14 3.38 25.04 -7.36
C LEU A 14 4.79 24.82 -6.82
N TYR A 15 5.08 25.26 -5.59
CA TYR A 15 6.38 25.05 -4.93
C TYR A 15 6.71 23.55 -4.83
N LYS A 16 5.77 22.73 -4.36
CA LYS A 16 5.96 21.26 -4.27
C LYS A 16 6.25 20.65 -5.64
N LYS A 17 5.53 21.08 -6.68
CA LYS A 17 5.72 20.62 -8.06
C LYS A 17 7.10 21.00 -8.63
N VAL A 18 7.55 22.24 -8.39
CA VAL A 18 8.87 22.73 -8.87
C VAL A 18 10.02 22.05 -8.14
N MET A 19 9.87 21.80 -6.84
CA MET A 19 10.89 21.13 -6.02
C MET A 19 10.90 19.60 -6.15
N GLY A 20 10.04 19.03 -7.00
CA GLY A 20 9.94 17.58 -7.18
C GLY A 20 9.47 16.83 -5.93
N ILE A 21 8.82 17.52 -4.99
CA ILE A 21 8.29 16.90 -3.77
C ILE A 21 7.02 16.15 -4.18
N PRO A 22 7.00 14.80 -4.11
CA PRO A 22 5.82 14.04 -4.49
C PRO A 22 4.67 14.42 -3.57
N ALA A 23 3.50 14.68 -4.16
CA ALA A 23 2.29 14.86 -3.40
C ALA A 23 2.01 13.60 -2.56
N PRO A 24 1.42 13.72 -1.36
CA PRO A 24 1.00 12.54 -0.60
C PRO A 24 0.07 11.69 -1.46
N LYS A 25 0.26 10.36 -1.40
CA LYS A 25 -0.60 9.40 -2.11
C LYS A 25 -2.03 9.59 -1.63
N ASP A 26 -2.96 9.71 -2.58
CA ASP A 26 -4.37 9.59 -2.25
C ASP A 26 -4.72 8.14 -1.86
N GLU A 27 -5.91 7.94 -1.30
CA GLU A 27 -6.34 6.63 -0.80
C GLU A 27 -6.31 5.53 -1.88
N ASN A 28 -6.62 5.86 -3.14
CA ASN A 28 -6.59 4.89 -4.23
C ASN A 28 -5.15 4.51 -4.59
N GLN A 29 -4.24 5.49 -4.62
CA GLN A 29 -2.82 5.25 -4.79
C GLN A 29 -2.23 4.44 -3.64
N MET A 30 -2.73 4.62 -2.41
CA MET A 30 -2.36 3.81 -1.26
C MET A 30 -2.82 2.36 -1.45
N ILE A 31 -4.07 2.11 -1.83
CA ILE A 31 -4.59 0.75 -2.09
C ILE A 31 -3.75 0.02 -3.14
N ILE A 32 -3.43 0.69 -4.26
CA ILE A 32 -2.60 0.10 -5.33
C ILE A 32 -1.18 -0.16 -4.84
N SER A 33 -0.60 0.75 -4.06
CA SER A 33 0.73 0.56 -3.47
C SER A 33 0.75 -0.61 -2.51
N ASP A 34 -0.25 -0.73 -1.64
CA ASP A 34 -0.38 -1.80 -0.66
C ASP A 34 -0.58 -3.15 -1.35
N LEU A 35 -1.36 -3.22 -2.42
CA LEU A 35 -1.52 -4.44 -3.22
C LEU A 35 -0.18 -4.97 -3.74
N LYS A 36 0.67 -4.08 -4.26
CA LYS A 36 2.03 -4.45 -4.72
C LYS A 36 2.90 -4.94 -3.55
N HIS A 37 2.87 -4.22 -2.43
CA HIS A 37 3.66 -4.61 -1.25
C HIS A 37 3.22 -5.96 -0.66
N ILE A 38 1.92 -6.24 -0.58
CA ILE A 38 1.43 -7.51 -0.05
C ILE A 38 1.83 -8.67 -0.95
N HIS A 39 1.82 -8.48 -2.27
CA HIS A 39 2.31 -9.50 -3.19
C HIS A 39 3.76 -9.88 -2.88
N ASP A 40 4.64 -8.89 -2.73
CA ASP A 40 6.05 -9.12 -2.39
C ASP A 40 6.23 -9.77 -1.01
N ARG A 41 5.37 -9.41 -0.05
CA ARG A 41 5.36 -10.02 1.30
C ARG A 41 4.96 -11.48 1.24
N ILE A 42 3.91 -11.83 0.51
CA ILE A 42 3.47 -13.23 0.35
C ILE A 42 4.60 -14.06 -0.25
N THR A 43 5.22 -13.59 -1.34
CA THR A 43 6.35 -14.31 -1.97
C THR A 43 7.51 -14.51 -0.98
N ARG A 44 7.82 -13.50 -0.18
CA ARG A 44 8.87 -13.59 0.84
C ARG A 44 8.52 -14.55 1.97
N SER A 45 7.29 -14.48 2.51
CA SER A 45 6.86 -15.37 3.59
C SER A 45 6.82 -16.83 3.13
N GLU A 46 6.44 -17.08 1.86
CA GLU A 46 6.52 -18.42 1.26
C GLU A 46 7.98 -18.91 1.13
N ALA A 47 8.92 -18.04 0.74
CA ALA A 47 10.34 -18.40 0.70
C ALA A 47 10.88 -18.72 2.09
N ILE A 48 10.59 -17.89 3.09
CA ILE A 48 11.02 -18.10 4.49
C ILE A 48 10.45 -19.41 5.02
N PHE A 49 9.16 -19.66 4.83
CA PHE A 49 8.50 -20.89 5.27
C PHE A 49 9.23 -22.15 4.78
N ASN A 50 9.70 -22.14 3.53
CA ASN A 50 10.42 -23.27 2.94
C ASN A 50 11.84 -23.49 3.51
N GLU A 51 12.41 -22.49 4.18
CA GLU A 51 13.75 -22.55 4.79
C GLU A 51 13.71 -22.89 6.30
N LEU A 52 12.55 -22.72 6.94
CA LEU A 52 12.40 -22.94 8.38
C LEU A 52 12.37 -24.43 8.72
N THR A 53 13.08 -24.79 9.79
CA THR A 53 13.11 -26.16 10.34
C THR A 53 12.58 -26.25 11.77
N ASP A 54 12.47 -25.11 12.45
CA ASP A 54 11.91 -25.01 13.80
C ASP A 54 10.39 -24.96 13.73
N SER A 55 9.71 -25.82 14.51
CA SER A 55 8.25 -25.96 14.46
C SER A 55 7.50 -24.68 14.86
N ASP A 56 8.01 -23.95 15.85
CA ASP A 56 7.34 -22.75 16.35
C ASP A 56 7.46 -21.61 15.34
N LEU A 57 8.61 -21.54 14.65
CA LEU A 57 8.81 -20.60 13.55
C LEU A 57 7.96 -20.95 12.32
N ILE A 58 7.78 -22.24 12.03
CA ILE A 58 6.89 -22.72 10.95
C ILE A 58 5.44 -22.31 11.23
N ASP A 59 4.97 -22.48 12.47
CA ASP A 59 3.63 -22.05 12.88
C ASP A 59 3.47 -20.54 12.74
N TYR A 60 4.45 -19.76 13.22
CA TYR A 60 4.48 -18.32 13.04
C TYR A 60 4.37 -17.92 11.55
N ALA A 61 5.21 -18.49 10.69
CA ALA A 61 5.22 -18.19 9.26
C ALA A 61 3.90 -18.58 8.57
N THR A 62 3.26 -19.67 9.03
CA THR A 62 1.95 -20.11 8.55
C THR A 62 0.87 -19.06 8.86
N TYR A 63 0.81 -18.59 10.11
CA TYR A 63 -0.18 -17.58 10.49
C TYR A 63 0.06 -16.22 9.83
N ASP A 64 1.32 -15.81 9.66
CA ASP A 64 1.66 -14.58 8.94
C ASP A 64 1.22 -14.66 7.47
N LEU A 65 1.49 -15.79 6.80
CA LEU A 65 1.06 -16.01 5.41
C LEU A 65 -0.47 -15.98 5.26
N LEU A 66 -1.20 -16.57 6.20
CA LEU A 66 -2.66 -16.53 6.22
C LEU A 66 -3.19 -15.10 6.40
N ALA A 67 -2.57 -14.31 7.28
CA ALA A 67 -2.94 -12.92 7.51
C ALA A 67 -2.70 -12.06 6.25
N GLU A 68 -1.55 -12.22 5.58
CA GLU A 68 -1.23 -11.49 4.36
C GLU A 68 -2.18 -11.87 3.21
N LYS A 69 -2.53 -13.16 3.06
CA LYS A 69 -3.53 -13.62 2.08
C LYS A 69 -4.92 -13.04 2.34
N ALA A 70 -5.34 -12.96 3.60
CA ALA A 70 -6.60 -12.32 3.99
C ALA A 70 -6.59 -10.82 3.68
N ARG A 71 -5.50 -10.11 4.00
CA ARG A 71 -5.33 -8.69 3.69
C ARG A 71 -5.33 -8.43 2.18
N TYR A 72 -4.64 -9.26 1.39
CA TYR A 72 -4.67 -9.20 -0.07
C TYR A 72 -6.10 -9.30 -0.61
N ALA A 73 -6.84 -10.31 -0.16
CA ALA A 73 -8.23 -10.52 -0.59
C ALA A 73 -9.13 -9.32 -0.25
N TYR A 74 -8.93 -8.68 0.90
CA TYR A 74 -9.62 -7.44 1.26
C TYR A 74 -9.27 -6.29 0.30
N LEU A 75 -7.99 -6.03 0.05
CA LEU A 75 -7.58 -4.92 -0.83
C LEU A 75 -8.04 -5.12 -2.27
N ILE A 76 -8.06 -6.35 -2.78
CA ILE A 76 -8.62 -6.65 -4.10
C ILE A 76 -10.11 -6.30 -4.16
N LYS A 77 -10.87 -6.60 -3.10
CA LYS A 77 -12.29 -6.23 -3.03
C LYS A 77 -12.46 -4.71 -3.02
N GLU A 78 -11.66 -3.99 -2.25
CA GLU A 78 -11.72 -2.52 -2.19
C GLU A 78 -11.32 -1.86 -3.51
N ALA A 79 -10.26 -2.35 -4.15
CA ALA A 79 -9.83 -1.85 -5.45
C ALA A 79 -10.91 -2.05 -6.53
N LYS A 80 -11.57 -3.22 -6.54
CA LYS A 80 -12.71 -3.50 -7.44
C LYS A 80 -13.90 -2.58 -7.19
N LYS A 81 -14.30 -2.38 -5.92
CA LYS A 81 -15.40 -1.46 -5.55
C LYS A 81 -15.16 -0.04 -6.07
N ARG A 82 -13.90 0.37 -6.13
CA ARG A 82 -13.44 1.70 -6.55
C ARG A 82 -13.10 1.79 -8.04
N ASN A 83 -13.29 0.70 -8.81
CA ASN A 83 -12.93 0.59 -10.23
C ASN A 83 -11.45 0.94 -10.50
N LEU A 84 -10.55 0.54 -9.59
CA LEU A 84 -9.11 0.73 -9.76
C LEU A 84 -8.53 -0.36 -10.68
N HIS A 85 -7.64 0.05 -11.57
CA HIS A 85 -6.81 -0.85 -12.37
C HIS A 85 -5.42 -0.94 -11.73
N PHE A 86 -4.93 -2.16 -11.52
CA PHE A 86 -3.69 -2.46 -10.82
C PHE A 86 -3.02 -3.71 -11.39
#